data_AF-A0A2K6AIP6-F1
#
_entry.id   AF-A0A2K6AIP6-F1
#
_cell.length_a   1.000
_cell.length_b   1.000
_cell.length_c   1.000
_cell.angle_alpha   90.00
_cell.angle_beta   90.00
_cell.angle_gamma   90.00
#
_symmetry.space_group_name_H-M   'P 1'
#
loop_
_entity.id
_entity.type
_entity.pdbx_description
1 polymer ?
#
loop_
_entity_poly.entity_id
_entity_poly.type
_entity_poly.pdbx_seq_one_letter_code
_entity_poly.pdbx_strand_id
1 'polypeptide(L)'
;VRLEETGEIFRVANCRGDMTVRELKEELDLMVGIPFNLQRLQYLDEGVLMDDTTLKFHDVVPGGIISLCIWRHDGWTELVLAAAEGDPSKLSCLGVTEDSFYRTANSEHFEGEKWKQWTSQRAFVALYVASHRGHSDAVQYLLEHGASCLSRSPLGRTPLHVAAATGRSDCISLLLQHGASIHDKDAKGETPISIAHRLNHIQSERQMFLLHQIAKSGIRDLNDLVMKNALQRIKSGFRSKVTMMTPH
;
A
#
# COMPACT_ATOMS: atom_id res chain seq x y z
N VAL A 1 6.79 17.14 7.43
CA VAL A 1 5.33 17.03 7.61
C VAL A 1 5.06 16.29 8.90
N ARG A 2 4.24 16.83 9.80
CA ARG A 2 3.87 16.22 11.08
C ARG A 2 2.44 15.69 10.98
N LEU A 3 2.24 14.41 11.26
CA LEU A 3 0.90 13.84 11.41
C LEU A 3 0.38 14.28 12.79
N GLU A 4 -0.71 15.05 12.84
CA GLU A 4 -1.20 15.65 14.08
C GLU A 4 -1.70 14.59 15.07
N GLU A 5 -2.36 13.54 14.58
CA GLU A 5 -3.00 12.53 15.42
C GLU A 5 -1.99 11.64 16.15
N THR A 6 -0.82 11.36 15.56
CA THR A 6 0.22 10.50 16.16
C THR A 6 1.46 11.28 16.61
N GLY A 7 1.65 12.51 16.11
CA GLY A 7 2.85 13.31 16.30
C GLY A 7 4.06 12.88 15.44
N GLU A 8 3.91 11.87 14.57
CA GLU A 8 4.99 11.39 13.71
C GLU A 8 5.46 12.45 12.72
N ILE A 9 6.76 12.53 12.49
CA ILE A 9 7.38 13.50 11.58
C ILE A 9 7.98 12.79 10.39
N PHE A 10 7.45 13.11 9.21
CA PHE A 10 7.90 12.61 7.92
C PHE A 10 8.74 13.68 7.21
N ARG A 11 9.98 13.30 6.85
CA ARG A 11 10.91 14.17 6.12
C ARG A 11 10.74 13.97 4.62
N VAL A 12 10.32 15.02 3.93
CA VAL A 12 10.19 15.02 2.47
C VAL A 12 11.48 15.60 1.88
N ALA A 13 12.25 14.77 1.17
CA ALA A 13 13.58 15.14 0.69
C ALA A 13 13.59 15.98 -0.60
N ASN A 14 12.53 15.88 -1.42
CA ASN A 14 12.47 16.46 -2.76
C ASN A 14 11.46 17.60 -2.88
N CYS A 15 11.25 18.39 -1.81
CA CYS A 15 10.36 19.54 -1.88
C CYS A 15 10.97 20.62 -2.79
N ARG A 16 10.18 21.07 -3.77
CA ARG A 16 10.54 22.18 -4.68
C ARG A 16 9.59 23.35 -4.43
N GLY A 17 10.08 24.58 -4.59
CA GLY A 17 9.28 25.80 -4.38
C GLY A 17 8.22 26.09 -5.44
N ASP A 18 8.12 25.23 -6.46
CA ASP A 18 7.06 25.23 -7.48
C ASP A 18 6.13 24.01 -7.34
N MET A 19 6.37 23.16 -6.35
CA MET A 19 5.56 21.96 -6.11
C MET A 19 4.17 22.35 -5.62
N THR A 20 3.15 21.73 -6.18
CA THR A 20 1.76 21.91 -5.73
C THR A 20 1.49 21.11 -4.45
N VAL A 21 0.48 21.54 -3.69
CA VAL A 21 -0.03 20.78 -2.54
C VAL A 21 -0.51 19.40 -2.96
N ARG A 22 -1.10 19.27 -4.16
CA ARG A 22 -1.45 17.97 -4.75
C ARG A 22 -0.22 17.07 -4.88
N GLU A 23 0.84 17.55 -5.53
CA GLU A 23 2.07 16.77 -5.70
C GLU A 23 2.68 16.38 -4.36
N LEU A 24 2.68 17.28 -3.37
CA LEU A 24 3.12 16.96 -2.01
C LEU A 24 2.29 15.80 -1.40
N LYS A 25 0.97 15.86 -1.51
CA LYS A 25 0.07 14.81 -0.99
C LYS A 25 0.30 13.46 -1.70
N GLU A 26 0.60 13.48 -3.01
CA GLU A 26 0.94 12.26 -3.76
C GLU A 26 2.23 11.58 -3.28
N GLU A 27 3.24 12.38 -2.93
CA GLU A 27 4.48 11.90 -2.31
C GLU A 27 4.23 11.37 -0.90
N LEU A 28 3.40 12.07 -0.12
CA LEU A 28 3.02 11.66 1.23
C LEU A 28 2.18 10.37 1.27
N ASP A 29 1.43 10.06 0.21
CA ASP A 29 0.56 8.87 0.17
C ASP A 29 1.36 7.56 0.36
N LEU A 30 2.53 7.40 -0.29
CA LEU A 30 3.42 6.25 -0.02
C LEU A 30 4.26 6.40 1.24
N MET A 31 4.58 7.62 1.65
CA MET A 31 5.50 7.88 2.77
C MET A 31 4.81 7.73 4.13
N VAL A 32 3.57 8.20 4.23
CA VAL A 32 2.74 8.18 5.44
C VAL A 32 1.81 6.97 5.43
N GLY A 33 1.44 6.48 4.24
CA GLY A 33 0.53 5.34 4.09
C GLY A 33 -0.95 5.70 4.25
N ILE A 34 -1.29 6.99 4.12
CA ILE A 34 -2.65 7.49 4.19
C ILE A 34 -3.07 7.89 2.77
N PRO A 35 -4.18 7.37 2.23
CA PRO A 35 -4.66 7.71 0.89
C PRO A 35 -4.78 9.23 0.67
N PHE A 36 -4.35 9.72 -0.49
CA PHE A 36 -4.37 11.14 -0.89
C PHE A 36 -5.68 11.88 -0.55
N ASN A 37 -6.84 11.25 -0.78
CA ASN A 37 -8.16 11.84 -0.54
C ASN A 37 -8.54 11.97 0.94
N LEU A 38 -7.77 11.37 1.84
CA LEU A 38 -7.90 11.48 3.28
C LEU A 38 -6.85 12.41 3.88
N GLN A 39 -5.99 13.03 3.07
CA GLN A 39 -4.97 13.95 3.57
C GLN A 39 -5.47 15.40 3.56
N ARG A 40 -5.39 16.07 4.72
CA ARG A 40 -5.59 17.50 4.89
C ARG A 40 -4.30 18.16 5.32
N LEU A 41 -3.70 18.98 4.47
CA LEU A 41 -2.51 19.74 4.83
C LEU A 41 -2.89 21.13 5.34
N GLN A 42 -2.22 21.55 6.41
CA GLN A 42 -2.40 22.86 7.02
C GLN A 42 -1.03 23.43 7.40
N TYR A 43 -0.84 24.72 7.15
CA TYR A 43 0.22 25.46 7.83
C TYR A 43 -0.23 25.83 9.23
N LEU A 44 0.72 25.84 10.17
CA LEU A 44 0.48 26.31 11.53
C LEU A 44 -0.13 27.72 11.55
N ASP A 45 0.21 28.56 10.58
CA ASP A 45 -0.17 29.99 10.55
C ASP A 45 -1.08 30.40 9.36
N GLU A 46 -1.15 29.63 8.26
CA GLU A 46 -1.90 30.03 7.03
C GLU A 46 -3.18 29.20 6.76
N GLY A 47 -3.58 28.29 7.65
CA GLY A 47 -4.81 27.51 7.51
C GLY A 47 -4.75 26.37 6.48
N VAL A 48 -5.90 25.98 5.92
CA VAL A 48 -6.02 24.80 5.04
C VAL A 48 -5.51 25.10 3.64
N LEU A 49 -4.59 24.26 3.17
CA LEU A 49 -4.04 24.35 1.82
C LEU A 49 -4.92 23.65 0.79
N MET A 50 -5.24 24.34 -0.31
CA MET A 50 -5.97 23.75 -1.44
C MET A 50 -5.01 22.98 -2.36
N ASP A 51 -5.53 21.97 -3.06
CA ASP A 51 -4.72 21.07 -3.90
C ASP A 51 -3.95 21.78 -5.02
N ASP A 52 -4.53 22.86 -5.57
CA ASP A 52 -4.00 23.67 -6.67
C ASP A 52 -3.02 24.75 -6.21
N THR A 53 -2.92 25.01 -4.90
CA THR A 53 -1.97 25.97 -4.35
C THR A 53 -0.54 25.46 -4.54
N THR A 54 0.35 26.32 -5.05
CA THR A 54 1.79 26.08 -5.07
C THR A 54 2.38 26.34 -3.69
N LEU A 55 3.24 25.45 -3.21
CA LEU A 55 4.05 25.70 -2.02
C LEU A 55 4.94 26.91 -2.29
N LYS A 56 4.89 27.93 -1.43
CA LYS A 56 5.69 29.15 -1.54
C LYS A 56 7.13 28.91 -1.05
N PHE A 57 8.02 29.88 -1.26
CA PHE A 57 9.40 29.76 -0.79
C PHE A 57 9.53 29.56 0.74
N HIS A 58 8.64 30.17 1.53
CA HIS A 58 8.61 29.98 2.99
C HIS A 58 8.04 28.62 3.43
N ASP A 59 7.39 27.90 2.51
CA ASP A 59 6.77 26.59 2.76
C ASP A 59 7.77 25.43 2.72
N VAL A 60 8.91 25.66 2.05
CA VAL A 60 9.93 24.65 1.71
C VAL A 60 11.27 24.93 2.41
N VAL A 61 11.29 25.86 3.37
CA VAL A 61 12.52 26.19 4.11
C VAL A 61 12.97 24.98 4.93
N PRO A 62 14.27 24.65 4.96
CA PRO A 62 14.78 23.61 5.86
C PRO A 62 14.34 23.86 7.30
N GLY A 63 13.52 22.95 7.85
CA GLY A 63 12.95 23.05 9.19
C GLY A 63 11.47 23.48 9.24
N GLY A 64 10.84 23.84 8.13
CA GLY A 64 9.40 24.11 8.05
C GLY A 64 8.56 22.88 8.43
N ILE A 65 7.52 23.10 9.24
CA ILE A 65 6.58 22.05 9.66
C ILE A 65 5.22 22.32 9.02
N ILE A 66 4.79 21.40 8.16
CA ILE A 66 3.43 21.33 7.64
C ILE A 66 2.68 20.29 8.46
N SER A 67 1.52 20.65 9.00
CA SER A 67 0.63 19.75 9.70
C SER A 67 -0.20 18.95 8.70
N LEU A 68 -0.23 17.63 8.89
CA LEU A 68 -1.08 16.71 8.17
C LEU A 68 -2.13 16.17 9.14
N CYS A 69 -3.39 16.29 8.76
CA CYS A 69 -4.52 15.69 9.47
C CYS A 69 -5.26 14.73 8.55
N ILE A 70 -5.94 13.75 9.14
CA ILE A 70 -6.82 12.84 8.43
C ILE A 70 -8.17 13.55 8.17
N TRP A 71 -8.50 13.77 6.91
CA TRP A 71 -9.74 14.39 6.47
C TRP A 71 -10.93 13.44 6.67
N ARG A 72 -12.05 13.98 7.16
CA ARG A 72 -13.40 13.40 7.42
C ARG A 72 -13.67 13.00 8.87
N HIS A 73 -14.54 13.78 9.50
CA HIS A 73 -15.03 13.59 10.87
C HIS A 73 -16.01 12.41 11.07
N ASP A 74 -16.35 11.65 10.02
CA ASP A 74 -17.19 10.44 10.10
C ASP A 74 -16.42 9.22 10.62
N GLY A 75 -15.63 9.35 11.69
CA GLY A 75 -14.85 8.24 12.26
C GLY A 75 -13.86 7.58 11.30
N TRP A 76 -13.42 8.30 10.25
CA TRP A 76 -12.32 7.86 9.39
C TRP A 76 -10.99 8.00 10.11
N THR A 77 -10.84 9.03 10.95
CA THR A 77 -9.67 9.20 11.81
C THR A 77 -9.50 8.00 12.73
N GLU A 78 -10.54 7.60 13.46
CA GLU A 78 -10.50 6.40 14.33
C GLU A 78 -10.16 5.13 13.56
N LEU A 79 -10.71 4.96 12.35
CA LEU A 79 -10.41 3.82 11.50
C LEU A 79 -8.95 3.78 11.07
N VAL A 80 -8.41 4.91 10.61
CA VAL A 80 -7.02 5.03 10.17
C VAL A 80 -6.08 4.83 11.35
N LEU A 81 -6.39 5.36 12.52
CA LEU A 81 -5.59 5.15 13.73
C LEU A 81 -5.62 3.69 14.20
N ALA A 82 -6.80 3.07 14.27
CA ALA A 82 -6.92 1.65 14.60
C ALA A 82 -6.15 0.76 13.61
N ALA A 83 -6.24 1.04 12.31
CA ALA A 83 -5.48 0.34 11.28
C ALA A 83 -3.97 0.59 11.40
N ALA A 84 -3.58 1.80 11.83
CA ALA A 84 -2.19 2.18 12.02
C ALA A 84 -1.56 1.61 13.29
N GLU A 85 -2.36 1.29 14.30
CA GLU A 85 -1.96 0.54 15.49
C GLU A 85 -1.94 -0.98 15.24
N GLY A 86 -2.77 -1.45 14.29
CA GLY A 86 -2.84 -2.84 13.90
C GLY A 86 -3.67 -3.73 14.82
N ASP A 87 -4.56 -3.17 15.65
CA ASP A 87 -5.43 -3.95 16.54
C ASP A 87 -6.72 -4.38 15.82
N PRO A 88 -6.91 -5.68 15.51
CA PRO A 88 -8.11 -6.18 14.82
C PRO A 88 -9.40 -5.95 15.61
N SER A 89 -9.31 -5.92 16.95
CA SER A 89 -10.47 -5.73 17.84
C SER A 89 -11.09 -4.36 17.61
N LYS A 90 -10.26 -3.33 17.47
CA LYS A 90 -10.72 -1.96 17.16
C LYS A 90 -11.30 -1.86 15.77
N LEU A 91 -10.68 -2.53 14.78
CA LEU A 91 -11.16 -2.53 13.40
C LEU A 91 -12.55 -3.13 13.26
N SER A 92 -12.84 -4.22 13.98
CA SER A 92 -14.15 -4.89 13.96
C SER A 92 -15.32 -3.95 14.31
N CYS A 93 -15.07 -2.96 15.16
CA CYS A 93 -16.05 -2.00 15.65
C CYS A 93 -16.22 -0.77 14.74
N LEU A 94 -15.49 -0.67 13.63
CA LEU A 94 -15.38 0.55 12.82
C LEU A 94 -15.92 0.37 11.38
N GLY A 95 -16.90 -0.51 11.18
CA GLY A 95 -17.63 -0.56 9.90
C GLY A 95 -16.79 -1.10 8.74
N VAL A 96 -15.93 -2.10 8.98
CA VAL A 96 -15.12 -2.76 7.93
C VAL A 96 -15.80 -3.99 7.33
N THR A 97 -16.87 -4.48 7.94
CA THR A 97 -17.65 -5.64 7.47
C THR A 97 -19.10 -5.25 7.20
N GLU A 98 -19.76 -5.96 6.28
CA GLU A 98 -21.17 -5.67 5.93
C GLU A 98 -22.10 -5.84 7.14
N ASP A 99 -21.76 -6.77 8.04
CA ASP A 99 -22.48 -7.08 9.28
C ASP A 99 -22.19 -6.10 10.43
N SER A 100 -21.33 -5.10 10.23
CA SER A 100 -20.97 -4.16 11.29
C SER A 100 -22.13 -3.23 11.64
N PHE A 101 -22.43 -3.09 12.93
CA PHE A 101 -23.43 -2.14 13.43
C PHE A 101 -22.96 -0.68 13.43
N TYR A 102 -21.69 -0.42 13.07
CA TYR A 102 -21.10 0.91 13.14
C TYR A 102 -21.76 1.88 12.14
N ARG A 103 -22.54 2.85 12.65
CA ARG A 103 -23.12 3.93 11.84
C ARG A 103 -22.64 5.29 12.33
N THR A 104 -22.37 6.19 11.39
CA THR A 104 -22.12 7.61 11.65
C THR A 104 -23.34 8.42 11.22
N ALA A 105 -23.43 9.67 11.66
CA ALA A 105 -24.51 10.57 11.27
C ALA A 105 -24.71 10.64 9.74
N ASN A 106 -23.63 10.55 8.96
CA ASN A 106 -23.70 10.57 7.50
C ASN A 106 -24.00 9.19 6.88
N SER A 107 -23.74 8.08 7.60
CA SER A 107 -24.00 6.72 7.12
C SER A 107 -25.33 6.14 7.60
N GLU A 108 -26.04 6.81 8.51
CA GLU A 108 -27.34 6.35 9.06
C GLU A 108 -28.37 6.02 7.98
N HIS A 109 -28.34 6.77 6.88
CA HIS A 109 -29.28 6.70 5.77
C HIS A 109 -28.82 5.78 4.62
N PHE A 110 -27.64 5.14 4.74
CA PHE A 110 -27.15 4.24 3.70
C PHE A 110 -27.83 2.88 3.79
N GLU A 111 -28.47 2.47 2.71
CA GLU A 111 -29.13 1.17 2.58
C GLU A 111 -28.69 0.47 1.29
N GLY A 112 -28.71 -0.87 1.31
CA GLY A 112 -28.38 -1.71 0.16
C GLY A 112 -26.99 -1.45 -0.40
N GLU A 113 -26.90 -1.14 -1.70
CA GLU A 113 -25.62 -0.97 -2.42
C GLU A 113 -24.79 0.21 -1.91
N LYS A 114 -25.43 1.29 -1.41
CA LYS A 114 -24.69 2.43 -0.84
C LYS A 114 -23.95 2.04 0.44
N TRP A 115 -24.57 1.20 1.28
CA TRP A 115 -23.94 0.66 2.47
C TRP A 115 -22.74 -0.21 2.11
N LYS A 116 -22.92 -1.15 1.17
CA LYS A 116 -21.83 -2.02 0.70
C LYS A 116 -20.65 -1.22 0.16
N GLN A 117 -20.90 -0.20 -0.66
CA GLN A 117 -19.84 0.66 -1.20
C GLN A 117 -19.11 1.41 -0.08
N TRP A 118 -19.84 1.95 0.89
CA TRP A 118 -19.27 2.68 2.02
C TRP A 118 -18.38 1.77 2.90
N THR A 119 -18.88 0.58 3.25
CA THR A 119 -18.13 -0.43 4.02
C THR A 119 -16.91 -0.92 3.24
N SER A 120 -17.05 -1.18 1.94
CA SER A 120 -15.94 -1.59 1.07
C SER A 120 -14.83 -0.54 1.02
N GLN A 121 -15.20 0.75 0.97
CA GLN A 121 -14.25 1.85 1.01
C GLN A 121 -13.49 1.90 2.34
N ARG A 122 -14.19 1.70 3.47
CA ARG A 122 -13.57 1.64 4.81
C ARG A 122 -12.63 0.45 4.93
N ALA A 123 -13.08 -0.74 4.57
CA ALA A 123 -12.28 -1.96 4.57
C ALA A 123 -11.00 -1.80 3.73
N PHE A 124 -11.12 -1.20 2.54
CA PHE A 124 -9.97 -0.88 1.70
C PHE A 124 -8.99 0.07 2.38
N VAL A 125 -9.46 1.17 2.97
CA VAL A 125 -8.59 2.14 3.64
C VAL A 125 -7.88 1.52 4.84
N ALA A 126 -8.59 0.74 5.65
CA ALA A 126 -8.00 0.00 6.76
C ALA A 126 -6.92 -0.97 6.27
N LEU A 127 -7.19 -1.72 5.20
CA LEU A 127 -6.24 -2.66 4.62
C LEU A 127 -5.02 -1.94 4.05
N TYR A 128 -5.22 -0.80 3.40
CA TYR A 128 -4.16 0.05 2.87
C TYR A 128 -3.21 0.53 3.97
N VAL A 129 -3.75 1.10 5.05
CA VAL A 129 -2.97 1.63 6.17
C VAL A 129 -2.26 0.50 6.94
N ALA A 130 -2.96 -0.58 7.27
CA ALA A 130 -2.38 -1.73 7.97
C ALA A 130 -1.24 -2.38 7.15
N SER A 131 -1.41 -2.49 5.83
CA SER A 131 -0.39 -3.00 4.91
C SER A 131 0.85 -2.10 4.85
N HIS A 132 0.66 -0.79 4.86
CA HIS A 132 1.78 0.18 4.91
C HIS A 132 2.56 0.07 6.22
N ARG A 133 1.85 -0.02 7.35
CA ARG A 133 2.44 -0.11 8.69
C ARG A 133 3.06 -1.48 8.99
N GLY A 134 2.64 -2.53 8.28
CA GLY A 134 3.19 -3.87 8.41
C GLY A 134 2.48 -4.74 9.43
N HIS A 135 1.24 -4.41 9.80
CA HIS A 135 0.45 -5.18 10.76
C HIS A 135 -0.20 -6.38 10.07
N SER A 136 0.55 -7.48 9.93
CA SER A 136 0.11 -8.71 9.27
C SER A 136 -1.20 -9.26 9.84
N ASP A 137 -1.37 -9.20 11.16
CA ASP A 137 -2.55 -9.76 11.83
C ASP A 137 -3.82 -8.95 11.48
N ALA A 138 -3.71 -7.62 11.44
CA ALA A 138 -4.79 -6.75 10.98
C ALA A 138 -5.06 -6.93 9.49
N VAL A 139 -4.03 -7.07 8.66
CA VAL A 139 -4.17 -7.35 7.22
C VAL A 139 -4.89 -8.67 7.00
N GLN A 140 -4.48 -9.74 7.70
CA GLN A 140 -5.12 -11.04 7.63
C GLN A 140 -6.58 -10.96 8.06
N TYR A 141 -6.86 -10.35 9.21
CA TYR A 141 -8.23 -10.14 9.69
C TYR A 141 -9.11 -9.44 8.64
N LEU A 142 -8.63 -8.33 8.07
CA LEU A 142 -9.38 -7.58 7.07
C LEU A 142 -9.65 -8.39 5.81
N LEU A 143 -8.67 -9.15 5.31
CA LEU A 143 -8.81 -10.00 4.14
C LEU A 143 -9.81 -11.15 4.37
N GLU A 144 -9.78 -11.78 5.54
CA GLU A 144 -10.71 -12.83 5.94
C GLU A 144 -12.15 -12.30 6.07
N HIS A 145 -12.30 -11.02 6.40
CA HIS A 145 -13.59 -10.34 6.56
C HIS A 145 -14.04 -9.57 5.30
N GLY A 146 -13.50 -9.93 4.12
CA GLY A 146 -14.00 -9.46 2.83
C GLY A 146 -13.40 -8.16 2.31
N ALA A 147 -12.34 -7.62 2.95
CA ALA A 147 -11.63 -6.48 2.39
C ALA A 147 -10.97 -6.86 1.05
N SER A 148 -11.28 -6.12 -0.01
CA SER A 148 -10.69 -6.36 -1.33
C SER A 148 -9.26 -5.81 -1.42
N CYS A 149 -8.29 -6.70 -1.64
CA CYS A 149 -6.90 -6.33 -1.94
C CYS A 149 -6.69 -5.80 -3.37
N LEU A 150 -7.71 -5.90 -4.23
CA LEU A 150 -7.69 -5.45 -5.62
C LEU A 150 -8.20 -4.01 -5.79
N SER A 151 -8.85 -3.48 -4.75
CA SER A 151 -9.30 -2.09 -4.70
C SER A 151 -8.12 -1.13 -4.81
N ARG A 152 -8.39 0.04 -5.38
CA ARG A 152 -7.36 1.04 -5.72
C ARG A 152 -7.66 2.39 -5.06
N SER A 153 -6.60 3.06 -4.62
CA SER A 153 -6.66 4.45 -4.16
C SER A 153 -6.92 5.38 -5.36
N PRO A 154 -7.22 6.68 -5.13
CA PRO A 154 -7.34 7.65 -6.22
C PRO A 154 -6.10 7.76 -7.11
N LEU A 155 -4.92 7.40 -6.58
CA LEU A 155 -3.67 7.33 -7.34
C LEU A 155 -3.45 5.98 -8.01
N GLY A 156 -4.45 5.09 -8.03
CA GLY A 156 -4.36 3.76 -8.62
C GLY A 156 -3.59 2.74 -7.77
N ARG A 157 -3.19 3.08 -6.54
CA ARG A 157 -2.37 2.22 -5.69
C ARG A 157 -3.21 1.18 -4.96
N THR A 158 -2.74 -0.05 -4.95
CA THR A 158 -3.31 -1.17 -4.18
C THR A 158 -2.59 -1.31 -2.83
N PRO A 159 -3.12 -2.08 -1.86
CA PRO A 159 -2.42 -2.36 -0.60
C PRO A 159 -1.03 -2.99 -0.81
N LEU A 160 -0.83 -3.73 -1.93
CA LEU A 160 0.47 -4.30 -2.27
C LEU A 160 1.49 -3.21 -2.66
N HIS A 161 1.07 -2.09 -3.28
CA HIS A 161 1.97 -0.98 -3.59
C HIS A 161 2.56 -0.39 -2.31
N VAL A 162 1.74 -0.14 -1.29
CA VAL A 162 2.22 0.44 -0.02
C VAL A 162 3.01 -0.56 0.82
N ALA A 163 2.63 -1.83 0.86
CA ALA A 163 3.43 -2.85 1.54
C ALA A 163 4.82 -3.01 0.88
N ALA A 164 4.88 -2.93 -0.45
CA ALA A 164 6.14 -2.93 -1.19
C ALA A 164 6.97 -1.67 -0.94
N ALA A 165 6.32 -0.51 -0.79
CA ALA A 165 6.97 0.77 -0.55
C ALA A 165 7.63 0.87 0.83
N THR A 166 7.14 0.12 1.82
CA THR A 166 7.72 0.08 3.18
C THR A 166 8.41 -1.25 3.49
N GLY A 167 8.52 -2.14 2.50
CA GLY A 167 9.22 -3.42 2.62
C GLY A 167 8.57 -4.41 3.59
N ARG A 168 7.24 -4.41 3.75
CA ARG A 168 6.51 -5.26 4.70
C ARG A 168 6.31 -6.67 4.16
N SER A 169 7.35 -7.49 4.29
CA SER A 169 7.41 -8.86 3.76
C SER A 169 6.19 -9.73 4.13
N ASP A 170 5.73 -9.71 5.38
CA ASP A 170 4.61 -10.57 5.80
C ASP A 170 3.29 -10.14 5.17
N CYS A 171 3.04 -8.83 5.12
CA CYS A 171 1.87 -8.26 4.44
C CYS A 171 1.91 -8.56 2.93
N ILE A 172 3.09 -8.47 2.30
CA ILE A 172 3.28 -8.84 0.89
C ILE A 172 2.88 -10.29 0.64
N SER A 173 3.31 -11.22 1.49
CA SER A 173 2.93 -12.64 1.37
C SER A 173 1.41 -12.82 1.44
N LEU A 174 0.76 -12.23 2.45
CA LEU A 174 -0.69 -12.33 2.64
C LEU A 174 -1.46 -11.76 1.43
N LEU A 175 -1.08 -10.57 0.98
CA LEU A 175 -1.75 -9.92 -0.15
C LEU A 175 -1.61 -10.74 -1.44
N LEU A 176 -0.44 -11.33 -1.71
CA LEU A 176 -0.22 -12.19 -2.87
C LEU A 176 -1.00 -13.51 -2.79
N GLN A 177 -1.10 -14.11 -1.60
CA GLN A 177 -1.93 -15.29 -1.38
C GLN A 177 -3.41 -15.02 -1.64
N HIS A 178 -3.87 -13.81 -1.35
CA HIS A 178 -5.24 -13.34 -1.65
C HIS A 178 -5.42 -12.78 -3.07
N GLY A 179 -4.44 -12.99 -3.97
CA GLY A 179 -4.59 -12.71 -5.40
C GLY A 179 -4.18 -11.30 -5.84
N ALA A 180 -3.50 -10.51 -5.00
CA ALA A 180 -2.92 -9.24 -5.43
C ALA A 180 -1.90 -9.45 -6.56
N SER A 181 -1.84 -8.50 -7.51
CA SER A 181 -0.93 -8.58 -8.65
C SER A 181 0.32 -7.72 -8.46
N ILE A 182 1.50 -8.30 -8.69
CA ILE A 182 2.77 -7.56 -8.74
C ILE A 182 2.91 -6.66 -9.98
N HIS A 183 1.96 -6.74 -10.92
CA HIS A 183 1.98 -6.03 -12.19
C HIS A 183 0.89 -4.96 -12.31
N ASP A 184 0.07 -4.77 -11.27
CA ASP A 184 -0.85 -3.64 -11.23
C ASP A 184 -0.06 -2.34 -11.33
N LYS A 185 -0.53 -1.42 -12.17
CA LYS A 185 0.09 -0.11 -12.35
C LYS A 185 -0.75 0.95 -11.65
N ASP A 186 -0.07 1.80 -10.88
CA ASP A 186 -0.64 3.02 -10.34
C ASP A 186 -0.74 4.12 -11.42
N ALA A 187 -1.23 5.31 -11.04
CA ALA A 187 -1.42 6.44 -11.94
C ALA A 187 -0.11 6.97 -12.56
N LYS A 188 1.04 6.74 -11.90
CA LYS A 188 2.38 7.08 -12.41
C LYS A 188 2.98 5.94 -13.24
N GLY A 189 2.24 4.84 -13.43
CA GLY A 189 2.68 3.65 -14.15
C GLY A 189 3.61 2.76 -13.33
N GLU A 190 3.77 3.03 -12.04
CA GLU A 190 4.61 2.23 -11.15
C GLU A 190 3.88 0.96 -10.74
N THR A 191 4.61 -0.15 -10.70
CA THR A 191 4.11 -1.42 -10.15
C THR A 191 4.64 -1.64 -8.74
N PRO A 192 4.03 -2.51 -7.90
CA PRO A 192 4.55 -2.79 -6.57
C PRO A 192 6.03 -3.21 -6.58
N ILE A 193 6.43 -4.03 -7.56
CA ILE A 193 7.82 -4.47 -7.69
C ILE A 193 8.75 -3.32 -8.11
N SER A 194 8.30 -2.41 -8.98
CA SER A 194 9.05 -1.21 -9.36
C SER A 194 9.24 -0.25 -8.18
N ILE A 195 8.20 -0.08 -7.35
CA ILE A 195 8.28 0.75 -6.14
C ILE A 195 9.27 0.16 -5.14
N ALA A 196 9.19 -1.15 -4.87
CA ALA A 196 10.16 -1.82 -3.99
C ALA A 196 11.60 -1.65 -4.50
N HIS A 197 11.82 -1.76 -5.82
CA HIS A 197 13.12 -1.54 -6.43
C HIS A 197 13.61 -0.09 -6.22
N ARG A 198 12.77 0.90 -6.55
CA ARG A 198 13.08 2.33 -6.43
C ARG A 198 13.40 2.74 -4.98
N LEU A 199 12.73 2.14 -4.01
CA LEU A 199 12.91 2.40 -2.58
C LEU A 199 13.93 1.45 -1.92
N ASN A 200 14.67 0.67 -2.72
CA ASN A 200 15.75 -0.22 -2.28
C ASN A 200 15.29 -1.34 -1.31
N HIS A 201 14.04 -1.80 -1.44
CA HIS A 201 13.49 -2.95 -0.73
C HIS A 201 13.74 -4.26 -1.50
N ILE A 202 15.01 -4.59 -1.71
CA ILE A 202 15.46 -5.73 -2.53
C ILE A 202 14.88 -7.06 -2.07
N GLN A 203 14.73 -7.26 -0.74
CA GLN A 203 14.17 -8.48 -0.19
C GLN A 203 12.69 -8.65 -0.60
N SER A 204 11.90 -7.59 -0.47
CA SER A 204 10.49 -7.55 -0.85
C SER A 204 10.31 -7.72 -2.36
N GLU A 205 11.17 -7.10 -3.17
CA GLU A 205 11.20 -7.28 -4.63
C GLU A 205 11.41 -8.77 -5.00
N ARG A 206 12.44 -9.40 -4.43
CA ARG A 206 12.75 -10.82 -4.65
C ARG A 206 11.63 -11.72 -4.18
N GLN A 207 11.08 -11.45 -3.00
CA GLN A 207 9.98 -12.22 -2.44
C GLN A 207 8.74 -12.16 -3.33
N MET A 208 8.33 -10.96 -3.77
CA MET A 208 7.22 -10.76 -4.70
C MET A 208 7.42 -11.55 -5.98
N PHE A 209 8.63 -11.47 -6.57
CA PHE A 209 8.95 -12.23 -7.78
C PHE A 209 8.87 -13.74 -7.55
N LEU A 210 9.45 -14.25 -6.48
CA LEU A 210 9.45 -15.69 -6.16
C LEU A 210 8.02 -16.20 -5.93
N LEU A 211 7.24 -15.52 -5.09
CA LEU A 211 5.85 -15.90 -4.81
C LEU A 211 4.98 -15.84 -6.07
N HIS A 212 5.17 -14.84 -6.93
CA HIS A 212 4.49 -14.78 -8.22
C HIS A 212 4.86 -15.96 -9.13
N GLN A 213 6.13 -16.34 -9.22
CA GLN A 213 6.56 -17.51 -10.02
C GLN A 213 5.98 -18.81 -9.46
N ILE A 214 5.93 -18.95 -8.13
CA ILE A 214 5.32 -20.12 -7.46
C ILE A 214 3.83 -20.21 -7.82
N ALA A 215 3.08 -19.11 -7.66
CA ALA A 215 1.66 -19.04 -8.02
C ALA A 215 1.42 -19.37 -9.51
N LYS A 216 2.25 -18.84 -10.41
CA LYS A 216 2.16 -19.09 -11.86
C LYS A 216 2.51 -20.53 -12.25
N SER A 217 3.44 -21.17 -11.55
CA SER A 217 3.92 -22.52 -11.87
C SER A 217 3.04 -23.64 -11.31
N GLY A 218 2.06 -23.32 -10.44
CA GLY A 218 1.16 -24.30 -9.83
C GLY A 218 1.85 -25.24 -8.84
N ILE A 219 3.05 -24.89 -8.38
CA ILE A 219 3.88 -25.75 -7.52
C ILE A 219 3.54 -25.46 -6.05
N ARG A 220 3.09 -26.49 -5.31
CA ARG A 220 2.74 -26.39 -3.88
C ARG A 220 3.95 -26.42 -2.94
N ASP A 221 5.16 -26.70 -3.44
CA ASP A 221 6.37 -26.86 -2.62
C ASP A 221 7.63 -26.19 -3.21
N LEU A 222 8.35 -25.43 -2.38
CA LEU A 222 9.56 -24.67 -2.76
C LEU A 222 10.71 -25.58 -3.27
N ASN A 223 10.79 -26.80 -2.74
CA ASN A 223 11.81 -27.79 -3.12
C ASN A 223 11.68 -28.22 -4.59
N ASP A 224 10.46 -28.27 -5.12
CA ASP A 224 10.20 -28.72 -6.49
C ASP A 224 10.59 -27.67 -7.53
N LEU A 225 10.51 -26.38 -7.19
CA LEU A 225 10.94 -25.27 -8.05
C LEU A 225 12.47 -25.19 -8.15
N VAL A 226 13.18 -25.33 -7.02
CA VAL A 226 14.64 -25.37 -6.99
C VAL A 226 15.15 -26.58 -7.79
N MET A 227 14.52 -27.74 -7.63
CA MET A 227 14.85 -28.95 -8.39
C MET A 227 14.53 -28.81 -9.88
N LYS A 228 13.39 -28.23 -10.28
CA LYS A 228 13.09 -27.98 -11.70
C LYS A 228 14.05 -26.99 -12.35
N ASN A 229 14.41 -25.90 -11.67
CA ASN A 229 15.37 -24.92 -12.17
C ASN A 229 16.80 -25.49 -12.23
N ALA A 230 17.18 -26.34 -11.27
CA ALA A 230 18.43 -27.10 -11.31
C ALA A 230 18.44 -28.09 -12.49
N LEU A 231 17.36 -28.85 -12.69
CA LEU A 231 17.21 -29.79 -13.80
C LEU A 231 17.20 -29.09 -15.17
N GLN A 232 16.59 -27.92 -15.29
CA GLN A 232 16.63 -27.12 -16.52
C GLN A 232 18.04 -26.59 -16.81
N ARG A 233 18.79 -26.14 -15.79
CA ARG A 233 20.20 -25.74 -15.93
C ARG A 233 21.11 -26.92 -16.31
N ILE A 234 20.84 -28.12 -15.79
CA ILE A 234 21.57 -29.34 -16.18
C ILE A 234 21.26 -29.70 -17.64
N LYS A 235 20.00 -29.61 -18.07
CA LYS A 235 19.60 -29.88 -19.47
C LYS A 235 20.20 -28.88 -20.46
N SER A 236 20.29 -27.59 -20.12
CA SER A 236 20.93 -26.58 -20.98
C SER A 236 22.45 -26.73 -21.02
N GLY A 237 23.08 -27.15 -19.92
CA GLY A 237 24.52 -27.47 -19.87
C GLY A 237 24.92 -28.77 -20.58
N PHE A 238 24.02 -29.75 -20.68
CA PHE A 238 24.25 -30.96 -21.48
C PHE A 238 24.11 -30.69 -22.98
N ARG A 239 23.20 -29.81 -23.38
CA ARG A 239 22.97 -29.49 -24.80
C ARG A 239 24.13 -28.71 -25.44
N SER A 240 24.94 -27.99 -24.66
CA SER A 240 26.13 -27.29 -25.14
C SER A 240 27.39 -28.17 -25.25
N LYS A 241 27.44 -29.32 -24.57
CA LYS A 241 28.58 -30.26 -24.65
C LYS A 241 28.47 -31.29 -25.77
N VAL A 242 27.27 -31.58 -26.27
CA VAL A 242 27.07 -32.61 -27.31
C VAL A 242 27.40 -32.10 -28.73
N THR A 243 27.61 -30.80 -28.93
CA THR A 243 27.91 -30.23 -30.26
C THR A 243 29.42 -30.14 -30.60
N MET A 244 30.33 -30.67 -29.75
CA MET A 244 31.79 -30.52 -29.91
C MET A 244 32.55 -31.83 -30.20
N MET A 245 31.89 -32.86 -30.73
CA MET A 245 32.61 -34.07 -31.18
C MET A 245 32.01 -34.59 -32.49
N THR A 246 32.49 -34.05 -33.62
CA THR A 246 32.42 -34.72 -34.93
C THR A 246 33.79 -35.33 -35.23
N PRO A 247 33.92 -36.64 -35.47
CA PRO A 247 35.20 -37.24 -35.83
C PRO A 247 35.50 -37.02 -37.32
N HIS A 248 36.76 -36.66 -37.60
CA HIS A 248 37.40 -36.81 -38.91
C HIS A 248 37.94 -38.23 -39.07
#